data_AF-A0A950H7U9-F1
#
_entry.id   AF-A0A950H7U9-F1
#
_cell.length_a   1.000
_cell.length_b   1.000
_cell.length_c   1.000
_cell.angle_alpha   90.00
_cell.angle_beta   90.00
_cell.angle_gamma   90.00
#
_symmetry.space_group_name_H-M   'P 1'
#
loop_
_entity.id
_entity.type
_entity.pdbx_description
1 polymer ?
#
loop_
_entity_poly.entity_id
_entity_poly.type
_entity_poly.pdbx_seq_one_letter_code
_entity_poly.pdbx_strand_id
1 'polypeptide(L)'
;GTLYCVAYTSEVGNPIYRLHALDIITGQERPGSPVVVQASVPGKGSGSVGGTIAFSSSLQKQRCGLLLSNGVVYIAWAVFGAENISYHGWILGYDAATLEQVLVYNNTANAQGGGFWSGGVGPAADSNGDIFVSSGNGTFDVSTGGVDFGDSVTRLRPTSSTLSVVDYFTPYNQASLNTLDLDLGSCAPLILPDQPGAAPHLLVAGGKEGRIYLINRDNMGQYNPTADKVVQELLPGVIGVVFGSPIFWQGDVYFLGAGDVLKAFQLSGGRLSFFPVSTAGGAPYRGRGATLALSANGNQNGILWSVAWTTDQSNAVLHAYNAADVSDELYNSTQAGSRDQLGMAVRFSVPTVVNGKVYVATQSSLAVFGLLP
;
A
#
# COMPACT_ATOMS: atom_id res chain seq x y z
N GLY A 1 17.94 -16.64 -5.92
CA GLY A 1 17.11 -15.43 -6.00
C GLY A 1 17.73 -14.32 -5.18
N THR A 2 17.26 -13.09 -5.33
CA THR A 2 17.76 -11.92 -4.57
C THR A 2 16.61 -11.35 -3.74
N LEU A 3 16.87 -11.09 -2.46
CA LEU A 3 16.00 -10.32 -1.59
C LEU A 3 16.48 -8.87 -1.60
N TYR A 4 15.59 -7.94 -1.95
CA TYR A 4 15.86 -6.51 -1.79
C TYR A 4 15.20 -6.03 -0.50
N CYS A 5 15.94 -5.28 0.32
CA CYS A 5 15.41 -4.68 1.53
C CYS A 5 16.04 -3.32 1.81
N VAL A 6 15.30 -2.46 2.50
CA VAL A 6 15.78 -1.15 2.93
C VAL A 6 16.04 -1.18 4.43
N ALA A 7 17.25 -0.84 4.83
CA ALA A 7 17.62 -0.70 6.24
C ALA A 7 17.66 0.78 6.63
N TYR A 8 17.19 1.08 7.84
CA TYR A 8 17.30 2.40 8.46
C TYR A 8 18.20 2.29 9.69
N THR A 9 19.34 2.98 9.67
CA THR A 9 20.38 2.90 10.70
C THR A 9 20.73 4.28 11.24
N SER A 10 21.22 4.34 12.49
CA SER A 10 21.89 5.52 13.02
C SER A 10 23.40 5.32 12.93
N GLU A 11 24.04 5.98 11.96
CA GLU A 11 25.48 5.90 11.72
C GLU A 11 26.14 7.20 12.22
N VAL A 12 26.91 7.10 13.32
CA VAL A 12 27.54 8.26 13.99
C VAL A 12 26.51 9.35 14.35
N GLY A 13 25.32 8.93 14.77
CA GLY A 13 24.22 9.84 15.15
C GLY A 13 23.40 10.36 13.97
N ASN A 14 23.74 10.03 12.72
CA ASN A 14 23.00 10.43 11.55
C ASN A 14 22.08 9.30 11.06
N PRO A 15 20.80 9.59 10.79
CA PRO A 15 19.89 8.62 10.19
C PRO A 15 20.26 8.36 8.73
N ILE A 16 20.46 7.09 8.36
CA ILE A 16 20.82 6.67 7.01
C ILE A 16 19.89 5.56 6.55
N TYR A 17 19.46 5.65 5.29
CA TYR A 17 18.82 4.55 4.59
C TYR A 17 19.80 3.88 3.63
N ARG A 18 19.79 2.55 3.61
CA ARG A 18 20.54 1.75 2.64
C ARG A 18 19.63 0.75 1.93
N LEU A 19 19.79 0.64 0.62
CA LEU A 19 19.20 -0.43 -0.17
C LEU A 19 20.19 -1.60 -0.23
N HIS A 20 19.73 -2.76 0.24
CA HIS A 20 20.46 -4.02 0.25
C HIS A 20 19.88 -4.95 -0.82
N ALA A 21 20.74 -5.78 -1.39
CA ALA A 21 20.41 -6.87 -2.29
C ALA A 21 21.13 -8.12 -1.78
N LEU A 22 20.39 -9.05 -1.21
CA LEU A 22 20.93 -10.20 -0.51
C LEU A 22 20.65 -11.49 -1.28
N ASP A 23 21.61 -12.40 -1.32
CA ASP A 23 21.35 -13.76 -1.78
C ASP A 23 20.42 -14.49 -0.79
N ILE A 24 19.29 -15.01 -1.28
CA ILE A 24 18.25 -15.59 -0.40
C ILE A 24 18.67 -16.89 0.31
N ILE A 25 19.75 -17.54 -0.13
CA ILE A 25 20.23 -18.80 0.46
C ILE A 25 21.27 -18.49 1.54
N THR A 26 22.17 -17.55 1.26
CA THR A 26 23.35 -17.29 2.09
C THR A 26 23.24 -16.04 2.95
N GLY A 27 22.30 -15.14 2.64
CA GLY A 27 22.15 -13.84 3.27
C GLY A 27 23.29 -12.86 2.97
N GLN A 28 24.22 -13.21 2.06
CA GLN A 28 25.34 -12.35 1.70
C GLN A 28 24.91 -11.26 0.71
N GLU A 29 25.56 -10.10 0.79
CA GLU A 29 25.37 -9.02 -0.17
C GLU A 29 25.70 -9.47 -1.60
N ARG A 30 24.89 -9.01 -2.55
CA ARG A 30 25.18 -9.09 -3.98
C ARG A 30 26.22 -8.01 -4.36
N PRO A 31 26.99 -8.20 -5.45
CA PRO A 31 27.90 -7.18 -5.94
C PRO A 31 27.20 -5.82 -6.13
N GLY A 32 27.84 -4.73 -5.70
CA GLY A 32 27.26 -3.38 -5.72
C GLY A 32 26.41 -3.02 -4.49
N SER A 33 26.14 -3.96 -3.59
CA SER A 33 25.31 -3.77 -2.40
C SER A 33 26.12 -3.68 -1.09
N PRO A 34 25.67 -2.92 -0.08
CA PRO A 34 24.52 -1.99 -0.09
C PRO A 34 24.86 -0.59 -0.58
N VAL A 35 23.84 0.16 -1.00
CA VAL A 35 23.97 1.56 -1.48
C VAL A 35 23.20 2.52 -0.58
N VAL A 36 23.75 3.72 -0.37
CA VAL A 36 23.08 4.79 0.37
C VAL A 36 21.91 5.34 -0.46
N VAL A 37 20.74 5.43 0.17
CA VAL A 37 19.59 6.09 -0.43
C VAL A 37 19.75 7.60 -0.29
N GLN A 38 19.79 8.28 -1.43
CA GLN A 38 19.85 9.72 -1.55
C GLN A 38 19.16 10.14 -2.85
N ALA A 39 18.62 11.36 -2.90
CA ALA A 39 18.00 11.90 -4.10
C ALA A 39 17.82 13.42 -3.98
N SER A 40 17.57 14.08 -5.11
CA SER A 40 17.04 15.44 -5.14
C SER A 40 16.23 15.66 -6.42
N VAL A 41 15.35 16.66 -6.40
CA VAL A 41 14.59 17.12 -7.58
C VAL A 41 14.57 18.64 -7.64
N PRO A 42 14.43 19.24 -8.83
CA PRO A 42 14.02 20.65 -8.95
C PRO A 42 12.65 20.85 -8.31
N GLY A 43 12.47 21.95 -7.58
CA GLY A 43 11.21 22.24 -6.91
C GLY A 43 11.24 23.48 -6.04
N LYS A 44 10.08 24.11 -5.86
CA LYS A 44 9.88 25.29 -5.00
C LYS A 44 9.13 24.98 -3.71
N GLY A 45 8.79 23.71 -3.49
CA GLY A 45 8.09 23.24 -2.30
C GLY A 45 8.89 23.39 -1.02
N SER A 46 8.25 22.99 0.08
CA SER A 46 8.80 23.16 1.42
C SER A 46 10.15 22.44 1.58
N GLY A 47 11.15 23.13 2.13
CA GLY A 47 12.51 22.59 2.23
C GLY A 47 13.38 22.77 0.99
N SER A 48 12.90 23.48 -0.04
CA SER A 48 13.70 23.86 -1.20
C SER A 48 14.83 24.84 -0.83
N VAL A 49 16.03 24.57 -1.35
CA VAL A 49 17.19 25.47 -1.28
C VAL A 49 17.72 25.67 -2.69
N GLY A 50 17.74 26.93 -3.15
CA GLY A 50 18.21 27.25 -4.51
C GLY A 50 17.37 26.60 -5.62
N GLY A 51 16.08 26.31 -5.37
CA GLY A 51 15.20 25.65 -6.35
C GLY A 51 15.36 24.13 -6.43
N THR A 52 16.03 23.52 -5.44
CA THR A 52 16.21 22.06 -5.34
C THR A 52 15.69 21.57 -4.01
N ILE A 53 14.92 20.48 -4.03
CA ILE A 53 14.46 19.76 -2.84
C ILE A 53 15.29 18.49 -2.71
N ALA A 54 15.93 18.30 -1.55
CA ALA A 54 16.71 17.10 -1.25
C ALA A 54 15.86 16.07 -0.48
N PHE A 55 16.08 14.79 -0.78
CA PHE A 55 15.59 13.71 0.06
C PHE A 55 16.31 13.75 1.42
N SER A 56 15.55 13.63 2.51
CA SER A 56 16.09 13.65 3.86
C SER A 56 15.74 12.37 4.62
N SER A 57 16.76 11.58 4.95
CA SER A 57 16.62 10.36 5.75
C SER A 57 16.06 10.62 7.16
N SER A 58 16.24 11.84 7.71
CA SER A 58 15.69 12.21 9.02
C SER A 58 14.19 12.49 8.99
N LEU A 59 13.65 12.85 7.83
CA LEU A 59 12.23 13.13 7.63
C LEU A 59 11.49 11.91 7.09
N GLN A 60 12.07 11.23 6.10
CA GLN A 60 11.31 10.27 5.30
C GLN A 60 11.23 8.90 5.95
N LYS A 61 10.04 8.31 5.90
CA LYS A 61 9.73 6.99 6.41
C LYS A 61 9.45 6.02 5.28
N GLN A 62 10.26 4.97 5.21
CA GLN A 62 9.99 3.78 4.39
C GLN A 62 8.95 2.92 5.11
N ARG A 63 7.77 2.73 4.51
CA ARG A 63 6.71 1.85 5.04
C ARG A 63 6.16 0.92 3.99
N CYS A 64 6.03 1.38 2.75
CA CYS A 64 5.54 0.59 1.64
C CYS A 64 6.41 -0.65 1.42
N GLY A 65 5.81 -1.72 0.91
CA GLY A 65 6.57 -2.80 0.30
C GLY A 65 7.41 -2.27 -0.87
N LEU A 66 8.48 -2.99 -1.23
CA LEU A 66 9.25 -2.69 -2.42
C LEU A 66 8.52 -3.28 -3.64
N LEU A 67 8.63 -2.63 -4.79
CA LEU A 67 8.20 -3.18 -6.06
C LEU A 67 9.45 -3.50 -6.91
N LEU A 68 9.53 -4.71 -7.46
CA LEU A 68 10.48 -5.05 -8.52
C LEU A 68 9.71 -5.17 -9.83
N SER A 69 9.97 -4.28 -10.80
CA SER A 69 9.31 -4.31 -12.10
C SER A 69 10.30 -3.89 -13.20
N ASN A 70 10.33 -4.65 -14.30
CA ASN A 70 11.19 -4.40 -15.47
C ASN A 70 12.66 -4.10 -15.13
N GLY A 71 13.23 -4.85 -14.18
CA GLY A 71 14.62 -4.70 -13.77
C GLY A 71 14.90 -3.52 -12.83
N VAL A 72 13.87 -2.84 -12.31
CA VAL A 72 14.02 -1.72 -11.38
C VAL A 72 13.34 -2.03 -10.05
N VAL A 73 14.03 -1.74 -8.94
CA VAL A 73 13.52 -1.78 -7.57
C VAL A 73 13.02 -0.38 -7.19
N TYR A 74 11.72 -0.25 -6.95
CA TYR A 74 11.06 0.99 -6.55
C TYR A 74 10.82 1.02 -5.05
N ILE A 75 11.16 2.16 -4.44
CA ILE A 75 10.98 2.42 -3.02
C ILE A 75 10.14 3.68 -2.87
N ALA A 76 8.97 3.55 -2.25
CA ALA A 76 8.06 4.66 -1.98
C ALA A 76 8.15 5.14 -0.53
N TRP A 77 7.97 6.44 -0.34
CA TRP A 77 8.24 7.13 0.93
C TRP A 77 7.10 8.04 1.33
N ALA A 78 6.88 8.09 2.65
CA ALA A 78 6.15 9.16 3.33
C ALA A 78 7.07 9.76 4.41
N VAL A 79 6.53 10.24 5.53
CA VAL A 79 7.27 10.93 6.59
C VAL A 79 7.18 10.21 7.95
N PHE A 80 8.17 10.43 8.82
CA PHE A 80 8.11 10.14 10.25
C PHE A 80 7.37 11.26 11.00
N GLY A 81 6.31 10.93 11.74
CA GLY A 81 5.67 11.87 12.66
C GLY A 81 4.33 12.45 12.15
N ALA A 82 3.89 13.51 12.83
CA ALA A 82 2.63 14.21 12.56
C ALA A 82 2.81 15.26 11.44
N GLU A 83 1.70 15.70 10.86
CA GLU A 83 1.60 16.51 9.63
C GLU A 83 2.13 17.95 9.74
N ASN A 84 2.74 18.34 10.85
CA ASN A 84 3.26 19.70 11.09
C ASN A 84 4.72 19.91 10.65
N ILE A 85 5.34 18.93 10.02
CA ILE A 85 6.67 19.03 9.42
C ILE A 85 6.54 19.05 7.91
N SER A 86 7.38 19.85 7.25
CA SER A 86 7.46 19.85 5.79
C SER A 86 7.98 18.51 5.28
N TYR A 87 7.20 17.85 4.42
CA TYR A 87 7.56 16.58 3.83
C TYR A 87 7.00 16.44 2.42
N HIS A 88 7.45 15.41 1.72
CA HIS A 88 6.97 15.05 0.39
C HIS A 88 6.83 13.54 0.26
N GLY A 89 5.93 13.07 -0.59
CA GLY A 89 5.99 11.71 -1.13
C GLY A 89 7.12 11.56 -2.13
N TRP A 90 7.95 10.53 -1.97
CA TRP A 90 9.02 10.20 -2.93
C TRP A 90 8.84 8.80 -3.48
N ILE A 91 9.28 8.60 -4.71
CA ILE A 91 9.56 7.27 -5.27
C ILE A 91 10.96 7.30 -5.86
N LEU A 92 11.80 6.37 -5.40
CA LEU A 92 13.18 6.22 -5.87
C LEU A 92 13.29 4.85 -6.55
N GLY A 93 13.85 4.81 -7.75
CA GLY A 93 14.06 3.60 -8.53
C GLY A 93 15.54 3.28 -8.69
N TYR A 94 15.91 2.03 -8.47
CA TYR A 94 17.28 1.52 -8.56
C TYR A 94 17.34 0.36 -9.54
N ASP A 95 18.36 0.31 -10.40
CA ASP A 95 18.62 -0.84 -11.24
C ASP A 95 18.80 -2.08 -10.36
N ALA A 96 18.09 -3.16 -10.63
CA ALA A 96 18.06 -4.34 -9.77
C ALA A 96 19.37 -5.13 -9.79
N ALA A 97 20.19 -4.99 -10.84
CA ALA A 97 21.45 -5.70 -10.98
C ALA A 97 22.62 -4.92 -10.38
N THR A 98 22.66 -3.60 -10.54
CA THR A 98 23.78 -2.75 -10.10
C THR A 98 23.49 -1.93 -8.84
N LEU A 99 22.21 -1.76 -8.50
CA LEU A 99 21.71 -0.82 -7.50
C LEU A 99 22.08 0.65 -7.76
N GLU A 100 22.38 1.01 -9.01
CA GLU A 100 22.48 2.41 -9.41
C GLU A 100 21.10 3.07 -9.38
N GLN A 101 21.00 4.28 -8.83
CA GLN A 101 19.74 5.02 -8.88
C GLN A 101 19.46 5.48 -10.31
N VAL A 102 18.35 5.02 -10.87
CA VAL A 102 17.94 5.30 -12.25
C VAL A 102 16.72 6.21 -12.33
N LEU A 103 15.93 6.31 -11.26
CA LEU A 103 14.70 7.10 -11.24
C LEU A 103 14.53 7.86 -9.92
N VAL A 104 14.01 9.07 -10.02
CA VAL A 104 13.54 9.87 -8.88
C VAL A 104 12.23 10.57 -9.23
N TYR A 105 11.30 10.56 -8.28
CA TYR A 105 10.02 11.26 -8.35
C TYR A 105 9.67 11.86 -6.99
N ASN A 106 9.12 13.07 -7.00
CA ASN A 106 8.57 13.75 -5.84
C ASN A 106 7.14 14.20 -6.18
N ASN A 107 6.20 13.81 -5.33
CA ASN A 107 4.77 13.96 -5.60
C ASN A 107 4.23 15.39 -5.38
N THR A 108 4.97 16.21 -4.64
CA THR A 108 4.57 17.56 -4.25
C THR A 108 5.76 18.53 -4.36
N ALA A 109 6.50 18.44 -5.47
CA ALA A 109 7.78 19.13 -5.66
C ALA A 109 7.66 20.67 -5.61
N ASN A 110 6.49 21.25 -5.80
CA ASN A 110 6.27 22.70 -5.69
C ASN A 110 5.45 23.11 -4.46
N ALA A 111 5.06 22.15 -3.62
CA ALA A 111 4.30 22.40 -2.40
C ALA A 111 4.73 21.50 -1.24
N GLN A 112 3.82 20.74 -0.63
CA GLN A 112 4.09 19.88 0.52
C GLN A 112 3.07 18.75 0.69
N GLY A 113 3.45 17.73 1.45
CA GLY A 113 2.61 16.58 1.79
C GLY A 113 2.61 15.51 0.70
N GLY A 114 1.50 14.79 0.56
CA GLY A 114 1.30 13.81 -0.51
C GLY A 114 2.18 12.58 -0.37
N GLY A 115 2.40 12.12 0.88
CA GLY A 115 3.23 10.95 1.18
C GLY A 115 2.59 9.62 0.75
N PHE A 116 3.43 8.63 0.44
CA PHE A 116 2.96 7.28 0.10
C PHE A 116 2.97 6.39 1.35
N TRP A 117 1.79 6.18 1.96
CA TRP A 117 1.68 5.44 3.23
C TRP A 117 1.46 3.95 2.99
N SER A 118 0.44 3.61 2.20
CA SER A 118 0.11 2.29 1.61
C SER A 118 0.17 1.06 2.54
N GLY A 119 0.23 1.24 3.86
CA GLY A 119 -0.07 0.16 4.80
C GLY A 119 0.86 -1.05 4.81
N GLY A 120 2.11 -0.90 4.38
CA GLY A 120 3.03 -2.05 4.22
C GLY A 120 3.01 -2.67 2.81
N VAL A 121 2.11 -2.21 1.94
CA VAL A 121 1.97 -2.70 0.56
C VAL A 121 2.77 -1.81 -0.37
N GLY A 122 3.42 -2.40 -1.37
CA GLY A 122 4.24 -1.68 -2.34
C GLY A 122 3.42 -1.00 -3.43
N PRO A 123 4.06 -0.16 -4.25
CA PRO A 123 3.45 0.32 -5.50
C PRO A 123 2.96 -0.85 -6.37
N ALA A 124 1.84 -0.66 -7.07
CA ALA A 124 1.38 -1.62 -8.05
C ALA A 124 2.00 -1.32 -9.42
N ALA A 125 2.17 -2.35 -10.26
CA ALA A 125 2.62 -2.18 -11.64
C ALA A 125 1.78 -3.00 -12.60
N ASP A 126 1.54 -2.47 -13.79
CA ASP A 126 0.92 -3.23 -14.88
C ASP A 126 1.95 -3.88 -15.81
N SER A 127 1.45 -4.64 -16.79
CA SER A 127 2.27 -5.32 -17.79
C SER A 127 3.04 -4.37 -18.72
N ASN A 128 2.66 -3.09 -18.80
CA ASN A 128 3.39 -2.06 -19.55
C ASN A 128 4.55 -1.48 -18.73
N GLY A 129 4.64 -1.81 -17.44
CA GLY A 129 5.59 -1.23 -16.51
C GLY A 129 5.17 0.13 -15.95
N ASP A 130 3.92 0.54 -16.16
CA ASP A 130 3.40 1.72 -15.50
C ASP A 130 3.12 1.42 -14.03
N ILE A 131 3.47 2.36 -13.18
CA ILE A 131 3.42 2.26 -11.72
C ILE A 131 2.19 3.03 -11.22
N PHE A 132 1.45 2.43 -10.28
CA PHE A 132 0.25 3.02 -9.69
C PHE A 132 0.45 3.18 -8.20
N VAL A 133 0.24 4.40 -7.72
CA VAL A 133 0.39 4.78 -6.31
C VAL A 133 -0.76 5.66 -5.87
N SER A 134 -1.04 5.67 -4.57
CA SER A 134 -2.02 6.54 -3.95
C SER A 134 -1.33 7.40 -2.89
N SER A 135 -1.42 8.71 -3.02
CA SER A 135 -0.83 9.68 -2.09
C SER A 135 -1.81 10.06 -0.98
N GLY A 136 -1.30 10.32 0.22
CA GLY A 136 -2.10 10.86 1.32
C GLY A 136 -2.36 12.35 1.18
N ASN A 137 -2.84 12.96 2.25
CA ASN A 137 -3.10 14.38 2.36
C ASN A 137 -1.87 15.22 2.00
N GLY A 138 -2.13 16.34 1.33
CA GLY A 138 -1.12 17.26 0.81
C GLY A 138 -1.74 18.27 -0.14
N THR A 139 -0.91 19.19 -0.62
CA THR A 139 -1.34 20.14 -1.63
C THR A 139 -1.72 19.41 -2.92
N PHE A 140 -2.87 19.80 -3.47
CA PHE A 140 -3.32 19.40 -4.80
C PHE A 140 -3.59 20.66 -5.63
N ASP A 141 -2.90 20.81 -6.75
CA ASP A 141 -3.00 22.02 -7.57
C ASP A 141 -2.92 21.78 -9.10
N VAL A 142 -2.81 20.51 -9.52
CA VAL A 142 -2.69 20.10 -10.93
C VAL A 142 -3.90 20.55 -11.75
N SER A 143 -5.10 20.59 -11.14
CA SER A 143 -6.32 21.12 -11.79
C SER A 143 -6.23 22.61 -12.13
N THR A 144 -5.26 23.33 -11.57
CA THR A 144 -5.01 24.76 -11.82
C THR A 144 -3.66 25.02 -12.51
N GLY A 145 -3.05 23.98 -13.09
CA GLY A 145 -1.78 24.07 -13.82
C GLY A 145 -0.52 23.88 -12.97
N GLY A 146 -0.68 23.45 -11.71
CA GLY A 146 0.43 23.01 -10.87
C GLY A 146 0.86 21.57 -11.14
N VAL A 147 1.63 21.00 -10.21
CA VAL A 147 2.28 19.68 -10.36
C VAL A 147 2.21 18.83 -9.09
N ASP A 148 1.39 19.23 -8.13
CA ASP A 148 1.31 18.59 -6.81
C ASP A 148 0.03 17.74 -6.70
N PHE A 149 0.20 16.46 -6.33
CA PHE A 149 -0.85 15.43 -6.39
C PHE A 149 -1.23 14.88 -5.00
N GLY A 150 -1.68 15.72 -4.07
CA GLY A 150 -2.26 15.26 -2.79
C GLY A 150 -3.53 14.42 -2.99
N ASP A 151 -3.75 13.40 -2.16
CA ASP A 151 -4.95 12.53 -2.16
C ASP A 151 -5.34 12.00 -3.56
N SER A 152 -4.35 11.55 -4.32
CA SER A 152 -4.53 11.19 -5.72
C SER A 152 -4.02 9.78 -6.00
N VAL A 153 -4.71 9.07 -6.89
CA VAL A 153 -4.16 7.87 -7.53
C VAL A 153 -3.47 8.31 -8.80
N THR A 154 -2.16 8.04 -8.91
CA THR A 154 -1.34 8.52 -10.03
C THR A 154 -0.80 7.33 -10.82
N ARG A 155 -0.94 7.39 -12.16
CA ARG A 155 -0.27 6.49 -13.11
C ARG A 155 1.04 7.11 -13.54
N LEU A 156 2.13 6.45 -13.17
CA LEU A 156 3.51 6.91 -13.35
C LEU A 156 4.23 6.00 -14.34
N ARG A 157 4.80 6.58 -15.40
CA ARG A 157 5.60 5.84 -16.38
C ARG A 157 7.09 6.06 -16.15
N PRO A 158 7.89 5.00 -15.97
CA PRO A 158 9.33 5.10 -15.99
C PRO A 158 9.85 5.70 -17.30
N THR A 159 10.71 6.71 -17.17
CA THR A 159 11.46 7.32 -18.29
C THR A 159 12.96 7.08 -18.07
N SER A 160 13.84 7.82 -18.75
CA SER A 160 15.29 7.64 -18.58
C SER A 160 15.83 8.04 -17.20
N SER A 161 15.19 8.97 -16.49
CA SER A 161 15.70 9.50 -15.22
C SER A 161 14.63 9.85 -14.18
N THR A 162 13.34 9.74 -14.53
CA THR A 162 12.22 10.10 -13.65
C THR A 162 10.98 9.28 -13.95
N LEU A 163 9.97 9.40 -13.09
CA LEU A 163 8.63 8.89 -13.35
C LEU A 163 7.76 10.04 -13.90
N SER A 164 7.32 9.93 -15.15
CA SER A 164 6.37 10.91 -15.71
C SER A 164 4.95 10.55 -15.30
N VAL A 165 4.17 11.54 -14.85
CA VAL A 165 2.73 11.36 -14.65
C VAL A 165 2.05 11.24 -16.01
N VAL A 166 1.40 10.10 -16.26
CA VAL A 166 0.65 9.82 -17.49
C VAL A 166 -0.80 10.24 -17.34
N ASP A 167 -1.41 9.89 -16.21
CA ASP A 167 -2.78 10.23 -15.87
C ASP A 167 -2.96 10.13 -14.34
N TYR A 168 -4.08 10.63 -13.84
CA TYR A 168 -4.39 10.60 -12.41
C TYR A 168 -5.89 10.60 -12.14
N PHE A 169 -6.26 10.23 -10.92
CA PHE A 169 -7.58 10.44 -10.35
C PHE A 169 -7.42 11.17 -9.01
N THR A 170 -8.27 12.16 -8.78
CA THR A 170 -8.35 12.88 -7.50
C THR A 170 -9.83 13.05 -7.13
N PRO A 171 -10.27 12.63 -5.93
CA PRO A 171 -11.66 12.78 -5.50
C PRO A 171 -12.14 14.23 -5.58
N TYR A 172 -13.39 14.44 -6.02
CA TYR A 172 -14.00 15.77 -6.12
C TYR A 172 -13.94 16.54 -4.79
N ASN A 173 -14.01 15.83 -3.67
CA ASN A 173 -13.98 16.35 -2.31
C ASN A 173 -12.57 16.36 -1.68
N GLN A 174 -11.50 16.30 -2.48
CA GLN A 174 -10.12 16.23 -1.99
C GLN A 174 -9.77 17.30 -0.94
N ALA A 175 -10.24 18.54 -1.11
CA ALA A 175 -10.00 19.60 -0.13
C ALA A 175 -10.53 19.25 1.28
N SER A 176 -11.66 18.55 1.35
CA SER A 176 -12.21 18.03 2.61
C SER A 176 -11.40 16.86 3.12
N LEU A 177 -10.99 15.93 2.26
CA LEU A 177 -10.16 14.78 2.65
C LEU A 177 -8.85 15.26 3.30
N ASN A 178 -8.17 16.20 2.65
CA ASN A 178 -6.92 16.77 3.13
C ASN A 178 -7.07 17.48 4.49
N THR A 179 -8.18 18.19 4.69
CA THR A 179 -8.43 18.95 5.93
C THR A 179 -8.81 18.04 7.11
N LEU A 180 -9.50 16.94 6.83
CA LEU A 180 -10.04 16.02 7.83
C LEU A 180 -9.14 14.81 8.08
N ASP A 181 -7.95 14.77 7.49
CA ASP A 181 -7.06 13.61 7.50
C ASP A 181 -7.78 12.32 7.04
N LEU A 182 -8.54 12.41 5.95
CA LEU A 182 -9.24 11.29 5.32
C LEU A 182 -8.49 10.73 4.09
N ASP A 183 -7.16 10.64 4.21
CA ASP A 183 -6.21 10.17 3.20
C ASP A 183 -6.73 9.08 2.26
N LEU A 184 -6.66 9.35 0.95
CA LEU A 184 -6.77 8.30 -0.07
C LEU A 184 -5.54 7.37 -0.05
N GLY A 185 -4.34 7.92 0.13
CA GLY A 185 -3.07 7.17 0.13
C GLY A 185 -2.75 6.37 1.39
N SER A 186 -3.70 6.29 2.33
CA SER A 186 -3.65 5.34 3.44
C SER A 186 -3.67 3.89 2.94
N CYS A 187 -4.25 3.66 1.75
CA CYS A 187 -4.36 2.37 1.10
C CYS A 187 -3.56 2.32 -0.21
N ALA A 188 -2.99 1.15 -0.55
CA ALA A 188 -2.42 0.93 -1.87
C ALA A 188 -3.51 0.62 -2.91
N PRO A 189 -3.39 1.11 -4.16
CA PRO A 189 -4.27 0.70 -5.23
C PRO A 189 -4.05 -0.78 -5.59
N LEU A 190 -5.12 -1.48 -5.95
CA LEU A 190 -5.09 -2.85 -6.44
C LEU A 190 -5.43 -2.88 -7.93
N ILE A 191 -4.51 -3.36 -8.76
CA ILE A 191 -4.79 -3.63 -10.17
C ILE A 191 -5.63 -4.91 -10.26
N LEU A 192 -6.73 -4.84 -11.00
CA LEU A 192 -7.60 -5.99 -11.24
C LEU A 192 -7.21 -6.70 -12.54
N PRO A 193 -7.51 -8.01 -12.67
CA PRO A 193 -7.51 -8.67 -13.96
C PRO A 193 -8.42 -7.97 -14.96
N ASP A 194 -8.12 -8.11 -16.25
CA ASP A 194 -8.91 -7.48 -17.31
C ASP A 194 -10.38 -7.86 -17.22
N GLN A 195 -11.23 -6.85 -17.31
CA GLN A 195 -12.67 -6.96 -17.22
C GLN A 195 -13.32 -6.93 -18.61
N PRO A 196 -14.48 -7.58 -18.79
CA PRO A 196 -15.27 -7.37 -19.99
C PRO A 196 -15.85 -5.94 -20.01
N GLY A 197 -16.20 -5.45 -21.20
CA GLY A 197 -16.88 -4.17 -21.40
C GLY A 197 -15.97 -3.05 -21.90
N ALA A 198 -16.43 -1.80 -21.75
CA ALA A 198 -15.78 -0.63 -22.34
C ALA A 198 -14.52 -0.14 -21.58
N ALA A 199 -14.33 -0.60 -20.34
CA ALA A 199 -13.18 -0.26 -19.51
C ALA A 199 -12.54 -1.56 -19.00
N PRO A 200 -11.68 -2.22 -19.81
CA PRO A 200 -11.12 -3.52 -19.45
C PRO A 200 -10.05 -3.43 -18.36
N HIS A 201 -9.24 -2.37 -18.36
CA HIS A 201 -8.12 -2.24 -17.43
C HIS A 201 -8.56 -1.49 -16.17
N LEU A 202 -9.02 -2.21 -15.15
CA LEU A 202 -9.49 -1.58 -13.91
C LEU A 202 -8.45 -1.62 -12.79
N LEU A 203 -8.54 -0.66 -11.88
CA LEU A 203 -7.94 -0.71 -10.56
C LEU A 203 -8.95 -0.31 -9.49
N VAL A 204 -8.72 -0.75 -8.27
CA VAL A 204 -9.51 -0.40 -7.09
C VAL A 204 -8.68 0.48 -6.17
N ALA A 205 -9.27 1.57 -5.70
CA ALA A 205 -8.72 2.40 -4.65
C ALA A 205 -9.75 2.58 -3.51
N GLY A 206 -9.25 2.77 -2.30
CA GLY A 206 -10.03 3.13 -1.13
C GLY A 206 -9.13 3.87 -0.16
N GLY A 207 -9.65 4.35 0.96
CA GLY A 207 -8.84 5.12 1.91
C GLY A 207 -9.55 5.33 3.24
N LYS A 208 -9.18 6.39 3.96
CA LYS A 208 -9.71 6.65 5.29
C LYS A 208 -11.18 7.09 5.29
N GLU A 209 -11.68 7.66 4.19
CA GLU A 209 -13.12 7.97 4.02
C GLU A 209 -13.99 6.70 4.03
N GLY A 210 -13.39 5.52 3.77
CA GLY A 210 -14.14 4.27 3.67
C GLY A 210 -14.99 4.17 2.40
N ARG A 211 -14.72 5.03 1.42
CA ARG A 211 -15.27 4.96 0.06
C ARG A 211 -14.42 4.03 -0.81
N ILE A 212 -15.04 3.36 -1.78
CA ILE A 212 -14.36 2.54 -2.78
C ILE A 212 -14.53 3.19 -4.16
N TYR A 213 -13.42 3.28 -4.89
CA TYR A 213 -13.35 3.75 -6.27
C TYR A 213 -12.91 2.61 -7.19
N LEU A 214 -13.64 2.44 -8.28
CA LEU A 214 -13.26 1.57 -9.41
C LEU A 214 -12.85 2.47 -10.57
N ILE A 215 -11.56 2.48 -10.89
CA ILE A 215 -10.93 3.45 -11.79
C ILE A 215 -10.49 2.71 -13.06
N ASN A 216 -10.77 3.30 -14.23
CA ASN A 216 -10.23 2.83 -15.50
C ASN A 216 -8.78 3.32 -15.66
N ARG A 217 -7.82 2.41 -15.81
CA ARG A 217 -6.40 2.72 -15.98
C ARG A 217 -6.10 3.44 -17.30
N ASP A 218 -6.95 3.30 -18.30
CA ASP A 218 -6.80 3.95 -19.61
C ASP A 218 -7.40 5.37 -19.65
N ASN A 219 -8.22 5.71 -18.67
CA ASN A 219 -8.82 7.03 -18.48
C ASN A 219 -9.25 7.17 -17.02
N MET A 220 -8.38 7.72 -16.19
CA MET A 220 -8.54 7.74 -14.74
C MET A 220 -9.57 8.77 -14.27
N GLY A 221 -10.03 9.64 -15.17
CA GLY A 221 -11.09 10.60 -14.92
C GLY A 221 -10.62 11.96 -14.40
N GLN A 222 -9.39 12.06 -13.89
CA GLN A 222 -8.79 13.29 -13.36
C GLN A 222 -9.68 13.98 -12.33
N TYR A 223 -9.31 15.21 -11.93
CA TYR A 223 -10.13 15.96 -10.98
C TYR A 223 -11.31 16.63 -11.67
N ASN A 224 -12.48 16.52 -11.05
CA ASN A 224 -13.65 17.29 -11.42
C ASN A 224 -14.35 17.79 -10.16
N PRO A 225 -14.62 19.09 -10.03
CA PRO A 225 -15.09 19.67 -8.77
C PRO A 225 -16.54 19.31 -8.40
N THR A 226 -17.31 18.70 -9.32
CA THR A 226 -18.74 18.40 -9.09
C THR A 226 -19.04 16.92 -8.97
N ALA A 227 -18.22 16.03 -9.53
CA ALA A 227 -18.40 14.58 -9.44
C ALA A 227 -17.16 13.82 -9.91
N ASP A 228 -16.90 12.66 -9.30
CA ASP A 228 -15.83 11.76 -9.73
C ASP A 228 -16.14 11.12 -11.09
N LYS A 229 -15.14 11.11 -11.99
CA LYS A 229 -15.26 10.58 -13.37
C LYS A 229 -14.67 9.18 -13.51
N VAL A 230 -14.86 8.37 -12.49
CA VAL A 230 -14.42 6.97 -12.42
C VAL A 230 -15.51 6.02 -12.97
N VAL A 231 -15.20 4.73 -13.14
CA VAL A 231 -16.17 3.73 -13.65
C VAL A 231 -17.31 3.53 -12.66
N GLN A 232 -16.96 3.53 -11.38
CA GLN A 232 -17.90 3.41 -10.27
C GLN A 232 -17.28 3.95 -9.00
N GLU A 233 -18.10 4.59 -8.17
CA GLU A 233 -17.81 4.86 -6.78
C GLU A 233 -18.90 4.24 -5.90
N LEU A 234 -18.52 3.75 -4.73
CA LEU A 234 -19.45 3.36 -3.67
C LEU A 234 -19.60 4.50 -2.66
N LEU A 235 -20.48 4.36 -1.68
CA LEU A 235 -20.71 5.41 -0.68
C LEU A 235 -19.55 5.51 0.33
N PRO A 236 -19.29 6.71 0.90
CA PRO A 236 -18.45 6.87 2.09
C PRO A 236 -18.88 5.93 3.21
N GLY A 237 -17.90 5.37 3.93
CA GLY A 237 -18.15 4.45 5.05
C GLY A 237 -18.73 3.08 4.68
N VAL A 238 -18.78 2.70 3.39
CA VAL A 238 -19.18 1.33 3.00
C VAL A 238 -18.21 0.29 3.57
N ILE A 239 -16.95 0.68 3.74
CA ILE A 239 -15.89 -0.03 4.46
C ILE A 239 -15.30 0.87 5.56
N GLY A 240 -14.62 0.27 6.53
CA GLY A 240 -13.83 0.99 7.54
C GLY A 240 -12.60 1.71 6.97
N VAL A 241 -11.84 2.33 7.86
CA VAL A 241 -10.65 3.13 7.53
C VAL A 241 -9.50 2.21 7.10
N VAL A 242 -9.09 2.23 5.84
CA VAL A 242 -8.10 1.27 5.31
C VAL A 242 -6.67 1.77 5.47
N PHE A 243 -5.78 0.94 6.00
CA PHE A 243 -4.34 1.21 6.11
C PHE A 243 -3.49 0.06 5.54
N GLY A 244 -3.87 -0.47 4.39
CA GLY A 244 -3.33 -1.68 3.77
C GLY A 244 -3.58 -1.67 2.27
N SER A 245 -4.01 -2.80 1.71
CA SER A 245 -4.59 -2.87 0.37
C SER A 245 -5.80 -3.80 0.37
N PRO A 246 -6.75 -3.62 -0.56
CA PRO A 246 -7.66 -4.71 -0.87
C PRO A 246 -6.89 -5.88 -1.48
N ILE A 247 -7.53 -7.05 -1.48
CA ILE A 247 -7.08 -8.25 -2.21
C ILE A 247 -8.18 -8.68 -3.16
N PHE A 248 -7.81 -9.25 -4.30
CA PHE A 248 -8.73 -9.87 -5.24
C PHE A 248 -8.54 -11.39 -5.25
N TRP A 249 -9.65 -12.13 -5.26
CA TRP A 249 -9.64 -13.56 -5.57
C TRP A 249 -10.97 -13.95 -6.22
N GLN A 250 -10.89 -14.70 -7.33
CA GLN A 250 -12.05 -15.37 -7.93
C GLN A 250 -13.31 -14.51 -8.17
N GLY A 251 -13.13 -13.23 -8.52
CA GLY A 251 -14.25 -12.33 -8.80
C GLY A 251 -14.71 -11.52 -7.60
N ASP A 252 -14.09 -11.66 -6.43
CA ASP A 252 -14.38 -10.83 -5.26
C ASP A 252 -13.19 -9.95 -4.89
N VAL A 253 -13.49 -8.76 -4.37
CA VAL A 253 -12.53 -7.82 -3.80
C VAL A 253 -12.80 -7.69 -2.31
N TYR A 254 -11.76 -7.92 -1.50
CA TYR A 254 -11.86 -7.98 -0.05
C TYR A 254 -11.25 -6.75 0.60
N PHE A 255 -11.93 -6.23 1.62
CA PHE A 255 -11.49 -5.09 2.41
C PHE A 255 -11.54 -5.41 3.89
N LEU A 256 -10.52 -4.95 4.62
CA LEU A 256 -10.45 -5.04 6.07
C LEU A 256 -9.92 -3.72 6.65
N GLY A 257 -10.86 -2.81 6.94
CA GLY A 257 -10.57 -1.50 7.52
C GLY A 257 -10.63 -1.48 9.05
N ALA A 258 -10.02 -0.46 9.64
CA ALA A 258 -10.19 -0.16 11.06
C ALA A 258 -11.63 0.29 11.34
N GLY A 259 -12.17 -0.16 12.48
CA GLY A 259 -13.55 0.09 12.87
C GLY A 259 -14.57 -0.80 12.14
N ASP A 260 -14.11 -1.81 11.40
CA ASP A 260 -14.95 -2.66 10.57
C ASP A 260 -14.50 -4.13 10.62
N VAL A 261 -15.27 -5.00 9.98
CA VAL A 261 -14.97 -6.43 9.80
C VAL A 261 -14.55 -6.71 8.34
N LEU A 262 -14.07 -7.92 8.07
CA LEU A 262 -13.70 -8.34 6.72
C LEU A 262 -14.97 -8.39 5.84
N LYS A 263 -14.93 -7.73 4.70
CA LYS A 263 -16.04 -7.65 3.73
C LYS A 263 -15.57 -8.07 2.34
N ALA A 264 -16.42 -8.81 1.63
CA ALA A 264 -16.23 -9.18 0.23
C ALA A 264 -17.22 -8.42 -0.66
N PHE A 265 -16.74 -7.81 -1.73
CA PHE A 265 -17.55 -7.15 -2.76
C PHE A 265 -17.34 -7.88 -4.09
N GLN A 266 -18.44 -8.27 -4.74
CA GLN A 266 -18.36 -9.00 -5.99
C GLN A 266 -18.02 -8.07 -7.15
N LEU A 267 -16.98 -8.39 -7.90
CA LEU A 267 -16.62 -7.80 -9.19
C LEU A 267 -17.22 -8.64 -10.32
N SER A 268 -18.19 -8.08 -11.03
CA SER A 268 -18.83 -8.74 -12.16
C SER A 268 -19.15 -7.72 -13.26
N GLY A 269 -18.85 -8.07 -14.51
CA GLY A 269 -19.12 -7.20 -15.65
C GLY A 269 -18.41 -5.84 -15.59
N GLY A 270 -17.22 -5.78 -14.97
CA GLY A 270 -16.47 -4.54 -14.77
C GLY A 270 -17.08 -3.58 -13.74
N ARG A 271 -17.88 -4.08 -12.80
CA ARG A 271 -18.49 -3.31 -11.70
C ARG A 271 -18.43 -4.08 -10.39
N LEU A 272 -18.30 -3.36 -9.29
CA LEU A 272 -18.44 -3.89 -7.93
C LEU A 272 -19.90 -3.90 -7.50
N SER A 273 -20.28 -4.88 -6.68
CA SER A 273 -21.54 -4.85 -5.95
C SER A 273 -21.58 -3.61 -5.04
N PHE A 274 -22.74 -2.95 -4.92
CA PHE A 274 -22.86 -1.75 -4.07
C PHE A 274 -22.81 -2.07 -2.57
N PHE A 275 -23.14 -3.31 -2.21
CA PHE A 275 -23.10 -3.85 -0.86
C PHE A 275 -22.19 -5.08 -0.82
N PRO A 276 -21.59 -5.40 0.34
CA PRO A 276 -20.81 -6.62 0.46
C PRO A 276 -21.70 -7.84 0.23
N VAL A 277 -21.20 -8.79 -0.56
CA VAL A 277 -21.87 -10.08 -0.81
C VAL A 277 -21.62 -11.08 0.31
N SER A 278 -20.55 -10.88 1.09
CA SER A 278 -20.28 -11.60 2.33
C SER A 278 -19.56 -10.69 3.33
N THR A 279 -19.80 -10.90 4.61
CA THR A 279 -19.26 -10.11 5.72
C THR A 279 -18.91 -11.04 6.87
N ALA A 280 -17.69 -10.92 7.40
CA ALA A 280 -17.23 -11.72 8.53
C ALA A 280 -18.01 -11.38 9.81
N GLY A 281 -18.24 -12.40 10.64
CA GLY A 281 -18.78 -12.22 11.98
C GLY A 281 -17.74 -11.67 12.97
N GLY A 282 -18.18 -11.46 14.21
CA GLY A 282 -17.30 -11.07 15.31
C GLY A 282 -17.19 -9.56 15.53
N ALA A 283 -16.19 -9.17 16.33
CA ALA A 283 -15.97 -7.77 16.70
C ALA A 283 -15.18 -7.04 15.59
N PRO A 284 -15.47 -5.75 15.35
CA PRO A 284 -14.69 -4.94 14.42
C PRO A 284 -13.20 -4.87 14.79
N TYR A 285 -12.34 -4.86 13.77
CA TYR A 285 -10.91 -4.68 13.92
C TYR A 285 -10.62 -3.26 14.44
N ARG A 286 -9.80 -3.17 15.48
CA ARG A 286 -9.43 -1.89 16.10
C ARG A 286 -8.15 -1.32 15.47
N GLY A 287 -7.67 -0.19 15.99
CA GLY A 287 -6.37 0.38 15.62
C GLY A 287 -6.32 0.81 14.16
N ARG A 288 -5.48 0.15 13.35
CA ARG A 288 -5.31 0.42 11.91
C ARG A 288 -5.86 -0.70 11.02
N GLY A 289 -6.78 -1.53 11.54
CA GLY A 289 -7.27 -2.68 10.80
C GLY A 289 -6.18 -3.74 10.64
N ALA A 290 -6.24 -4.49 9.54
CA ALA A 290 -5.21 -5.46 9.16
C ALA A 290 -5.04 -5.51 7.64
N THR A 291 -3.80 -5.76 7.20
CA THR A 291 -3.50 -6.05 5.80
C THR A 291 -3.67 -7.55 5.57
N LEU A 292 -4.44 -7.91 4.56
CA LEU A 292 -4.76 -9.30 4.24
C LEU A 292 -3.58 -10.00 3.55
N ALA A 293 -3.49 -11.31 3.74
CA ALA A 293 -2.76 -12.21 2.85
C ALA A 293 -3.71 -13.27 2.30
N LEU A 294 -3.44 -13.76 1.09
CA LEU A 294 -4.25 -14.80 0.45
C LEU A 294 -3.37 -16.00 0.16
N SER A 295 -3.88 -17.19 0.47
CA SER A 295 -3.34 -18.46 -0.03
C SER A 295 -4.44 -19.25 -0.71
N ALA A 296 -4.14 -19.88 -1.84
CA ALA A 296 -5.09 -20.72 -2.57
C ALA A 296 -4.34 -21.81 -3.35
N ASN A 297 -5.05 -22.87 -3.72
CA ASN A 297 -4.58 -23.83 -4.72
C ASN A 297 -5.17 -23.44 -6.08
N GLY A 298 -4.49 -22.55 -6.80
CA GLY A 298 -5.05 -21.92 -8.00
C GLY A 298 -6.35 -21.17 -7.67
N ASN A 299 -7.46 -21.62 -8.25
CA ASN A 299 -8.80 -21.07 -8.05
C ASN A 299 -9.62 -21.77 -6.96
N GLN A 300 -9.02 -22.67 -6.19
CA GLN A 300 -9.70 -23.46 -5.16
C GLN A 300 -9.13 -23.20 -3.77
N ASN A 301 -9.95 -23.45 -2.76
CA ASN A 301 -9.56 -23.43 -1.34
C ASN A 301 -8.86 -22.13 -0.93
N GLY A 302 -9.39 -20.99 -1.36
CA GLY A 302 -8.87 -19.68 -1.00
C GLY A 302 -9.06 -19.43 0.50
N ILE A 303 -7.99 -18.99 1.16
CA ILE A 303 -7.99 -18.61 2.57
C ILE A 303 -7.43 -17.20 2.68
N LEU A 304 -8.19 -16.32 3.31
CA LEU A 304 -7.77 -14.98 3.68
C LEU A 304 -7.23 -15.00 5.10
N TRP A 305 -5.99 -14.55 5.26
CA TRP A 305 -5.30 -14.48 6.54
C TRP A 305 -5.17 -13.03 6.98
N SER A 306 -5.39 -12.78 8.27
CA SER A 306 -5.18 -11.48 8.89
C SER A 306 -4.62 -11.64 10.29
N VAL A 307 -3.88 -10.61 10.73
CA VAL A 307 -3.39 -10.52 12.11
C VAL A 307 -4.11 -9.36 12.78
N ALA A 308 -5.09 -9.69 13.63
CA ALA A 308 -5.77 -8.71 14.46
C ALA A 308 -4.85 -8.30 15.62
N TRP A 309 -4.94 -7.03 15.98
CA TRP A 309 -4.17 -6.46 17.07
C TRP A 309 -4.95 -5.29 17.69
N THR A 310 -4.65 -5.01 18.95
CA THR A 310 -5.29 -3.95 19.72
C THR A 310 -4.26 -2.94 20.21
N THR A 311 -4.69 -1.70 20.41
CA THR A 311 -3.81 -0.60 20.84
C THR A 311 -3.37 -0.70 22.29
N ASP A 312 -3.99 -1.57 23.08
CA ASP A 312 -3.68 -1.87 24.48
C ASP A 312 -2.51 -2.87 24.64
N GLN A 313 -1.81 -3.21 23.55
CA GLN A 313 -0.68 -4.15 23.56
C GLN A 313 -1.06 -5.58 23.98
N SER A 314 -2.31 -5.99 23.76
CA SER A 314 -2.67 -7.40 23.91
C SER A 314 -2.02 -8.30 22.85
N ASN A 315 -2.07 -9.62 23.09
CA ASN A 315 -1.57 -10.62 22.15
C ASN A 315 -2.25 -10.48 20.79
N ALA A 316 -1.45 -10.61 19.72
CA ALA A 316 -2.00 -10.66 18.37
C ALA A 316 -2.91 -11.88 18.20
N VAL A 317 -3.85 -11.80 17.27
CA VAL A 317 -4.71 -12.93 16.92
C VAL A 317 -4.59 -13.19 15.42
N LEU A 318 -4.17 -14.40 15.05
CA LEU A 318 -4.18 -14.84 13.66
C LEU A 318 -5.57 -15.37 13.33
N HIS A 319 -6.18 -14.82 12.29
CA HIS A 319 -7.45 -15.27 11.75
C HIS A 319 -7.27 -15.86 10.35
N ALA A 320 -8.12 -16.83 10.02
CA ALA A 320 -8.23 -17.43 8.70
C ALA A 320 -9.70 -17.51 8.31
N TYR A 321 -10.05 -16.93 7.17
CA TYR A 321 -11.42 -16.93 6.63
C TYR A 321 -11.48 -17.69 5.32
N ASN A 322 -12.60 -18.37 5.08
CA ASN A 322 -12.90 -18.94 3.79
C ASN A 322 -13.09 -17.80 2.77
N ALA A 323 -12.25 -17.74 1.72
CA ALA A 323 -12.35 -16.65 0.74
C ALA A 323 -13.67 -16.70 -0.06
N ALA A 324 -14.27 -17.89 -0.22
CA ALA A 324 -15.55 -18.02 -0.93
C ALA A 324 -16.75 -17.49 -0.12
N ASP A 325 -16.64 -17.42 1.20
CA ASP A 325 -17.63 -16.82 2.10
C ASP A 325 -16.94 -16.40 3.40
N VAL A 326 -16.66 -15.10 3.53
CA VAL A 326 -15.92 -14.58 4.69
C VAL A 326 -16.70 -14.63 6.00
N SER A 327 -18.01 -14.96 5.97
CA SER A 327 -18.79 -15.23 7.18
C SER A 327 -18.36 -16.54 7.88
N ASP A 328 -17.66 -17.42 7.15
CA ASP A 328 -17.07 -18.66 7.64
C ASP A 328 -15.60 -18.44 8.06
N GLU A 329 -15.39 -18.22 9.36
CA GLU A 329 -14.06 -18.19 9.97
C GLU A 329 -13.57 -19.63 10.20
N LEU A 330 -12.53 -20.03 9.45
CA LEU A 330 -11.96 -21.37 9.47
C LEU A 330 -11.11 -21.62 10.73
N TYR A 331 -10.43 -20.57 11.20
CA TYR A 331 -9.50 -20.67 12.32
C TYR A 331 -9.22 -19.30 12.95
N ASN A 332 -9.08 -19.30 14.28
CA ASN A 332 -8.59 -18.19 15.07
C ASN A 332 -7.63 -18.73 16.13
N SER A 333 -6.46 -18.10 16.29
CA SER A 333 -5.41 -18.57 17.20
C SER A 333 -5.80 -18.61 18.69
N THR A 334 -6.89 -17.95 19.09
CA THR A 334 -7.43 -18.05 20.46
C THR A 334 -8.21 -19.35 20.70
N GLN A 335 -8.60 -20.07 19.65
CA GLN A 335 -9.40 -21.30 19.75
C GLN A 335 -8.59 -22.49 20.28
N ALA A 336 -7.26 -22.46 20.19
CA ALA A 336 -6.38 -23.55 20.62
C ALA A 336 -5.82 -23.39 22.05
N GLY A 337 -6.51 -22.65 22.91
CA GLY A 337 -6.08 -22.41 24.29
C GLY A 337 -4.70 -21.74 24.34
N SER A 338 -3.75 -22.31 25.07
CA SER A 338 -2.39 -21.76 25.20
C SER A 338 -1.43 -22.10 24.06
N ARG A 339 -1.81 -22.99 23.13
CA ARG A 339 -0.89 -23.51 22.11
C ARG A 339 -0.53 -22.47 21.05
N ASP A 340 -1.52 -21.77 20.54
CA ASP A 340 -1.41 -20.92 19.35
C ASP A 340 -1.29 -19.42 19.70
N GLN A 341 -0.91 -19.11 20.94
CA GLN A 341 -0.81 -17.75 21.43
C GLN A 341 0.34 -16.99 20.76
N LEU A 342 0.03 -15.84 20.19
CA LEU A 342 1.01 -14.91 19.65
C LEU A 342 1.46 -13.91 20.71
N GLY A 343 2.66 -13.37 20.54
CA GLY A 343 3.08 -12.16 21.25
C GLY A 343 2.41 -10.90 20.70
N MET A 344 2.88 -9.74 21.16
CA MET A 344 2.40 -8.44 20.68
C MET A 344 2.67 -8.27 19.18
N ALA A 345 1.64 -7.85 18.44
CA ALA A 345 1.76 -7.60 17.01
C ALA A 345 2.73 -6.45 16.69
N VAL A 346 3.30 -6.51 15.50
CA VAL A 346 3.94 -5.36 14.84
C VAL A 346 2.91 -4.75 13.88
N ARG A 347 2.70 -3.43 13.98
CA ARG A 347 1.71 -2.71 13.13
C ARG A 347 2.04 -2.91 11.65
N PHE A 348 1.00 -3.04 10.82
CA PHE A 348 1.11 -3.24 9.35
C PHE A 348 1.82 -4.53 8.92
N SER A 349 1.97 -5.50 9.82
CA SER A 349 2.56 -6.79 9.45
C SER A 349 1.58 -7.63 8.65
N VAL A 350 2.08 -8.25 7.60
CA VAL A 350 1.34 -9.18 6.74
C VAL A 350 1.84 -10.59 7.04
N PRO A 351 0.96 -11.57 7.34
CA PRO A 351 1.40 -12.95 7.49
C PRO A 351 1.92 -13.48 6.15
N THR A 352 3.00 -14.25 6.18
CA THR A 352 3.53 -14.92 4.98
C THR A 352 3.03 -16.37 4.97
N VAL A 353 2.42 -16.80 3.86
CA VAL A 353 1.90 -18.16 3.70
C VAL A 353 2.70 -18.87 2.61
N VAL A 354 3.40 -19.95 2.99
CA VAL A 354 4.24 -20.71 2.05
C VAL A 354 4.41 -22.14 2.55
N ASN A 355 4.44 -23.10 1.63
CA ASN A 355 4.68 -24.52 1.92
C ASN A 355 3.80 -25.09 3.05
N GLY A 356 2.52 -24.72 3.06
CA GLY A 356 1.54 -25.19 4.05
C GLY A 356 1.72 -24.61 5.46
N LYS A 357 2.51 -23.54 5.60
CA LYS A 357 2.78 -22.86 6.88
C LYS A 357 2.43 -21.38 6.80
N VAL A 358 2.04 -20.82 7.95
CA VAL A 358 1.77 -19.40 8.12
C VAL A 358 2.79 -18.82 9.09
N TYR A 359 3.54 -17.85 8.63
CA TYR A 359 4.61 -17.18 9.37
C TYR A 359 4.11 -15.81 9.83
N VAL A 360 4.10 -15.60 11.15
CA VAL A 360 3.63 -14.36 11.77
C VAL A 360 4.73 -13.78 12.63
N ALA A 361 5.24 -12.62 12.22
CA ALA A 361 6.20 -11.87 13.01
C ALA A 361 5.48 -11.10 14.13
N THR A 362 6.01 -11.22 15.34
CA THR A 362 5.63 -10.42 16.50
C THR A 362 6.78 -9.49 16.87
N GLN A 363 6.61 -8.63 17.87
CA GLN A 363 7.68 -7.72 18.30
C GLN A 363 8.95 -8.44 18.77
N SER A 364 8.84 -9.69 19.23
CA SER A 364 9.95 -10.42 19.87
C SER A 364 10.16 -11.84 19.35
N SER A 365 9.31 -12.34 18.45
CA SER A 365 9.40 -13.71 17.94
C SER A 365 8.81 -13.85 16.54
N LEU A 366 9.16 -14.96 15.87
CA LEU A 366 8.49 -15.43 14.66
C LEU A 366 7.69 -16.69 15.01
N ALA A 367 6.37 -16.62 14.94
CA ALA A 367 5.48 -17.76 15.12
C ALA A 367 5.24 -18.45 13.77
N VAL A 368 5.19 -19.79 13.79
CA VAL A 368 4.97 -20.60 12.58
C VAL A 368 3.83 -21.58 12.85
N PHE A 369 2.71 -21.38 12.15
CA PHE A 369 1.54 -22.25 12.22
C PHE A 369 1.55 -23.24 11.07
N GLY A 370 1.00 -24.42 11.31
CA GLY A 370 0.85 -25.47 10.32
C GLY A 370 -0.11 -26.54 10.83
N LEU A 371 -0.38 -27.54 9.99
CA LEU A 371 -1.16 -28.71 10.41
C LEU A 371 -0.45 -29.44 11.55
N LEU A 372 -1.24 -30.00 12.47
CA LEU A 372 -0.71 -30.90 13.49
C LEU A 372 -0.08 -32.12 12.82
N PRO A 373 1.09 -32.57 13.29
CA PRO A 373 1.77 -33.74 12.74
C PRO A 373 0.98 -35.05 12.95
#